data_AF-M4CIW2-F1
#
_entry.id   AF-M4CIW2-F1
#
_cell.length_a   1.000
_cell.length_b   1.000
_cell.length_c   1.000
_cell.angle_alpha   90.00
_cell.angle_beta   90.00
_cell.angle_gamma   90.00
#
_symmetry.space_group_name_H-M   'P 1'
#
loop_
_entity.id
_entity.type
_entity.pdbx_description
1 polymer ?
#
loop_
_entity_poly.entity_id
_entity_poly.type
_entity_poly.pdbx_seq_one_letter_code
_entity_poly.pdbx_strand_id
1 'polypeptide(L)'
;MASSSGNRSNNSGASSSHPPPPITSSRLYIANKAKEILATRDATGITRLVTNLCYAKESDESSSLLYNTFKNHFPNLLAVKLLHAYRFMTTTAAFPSSSRSGLRSYPLELLTSLLIDLEESNVALKTEALKDMKEHLNACLVLQETSDREFKLLSRIVSLVSVDFFIESIPWEELSSFILSLNDKKMLLMFVELPTVLDEGFLKPLLENDLAFKIVKALFHQDDEEWCLALEAGFNLMLQLINLERKDLVWDSVYAIVSSVWEMVNVRKRDTVVCTGLLRLVRKVRGEAMRFRGREYEFVSRLALMIKRIDGLGDDTKVAAKMIHDVLDRYYMGGTGLDSGFVQGLIGMHSA
;
A
#
# COMPACT_ATOMS: atom_id res chain seq x y z
N MET A 1 -71.84 -50.82 -20.35
CA MET A 1 -72.12 -49.48 -20.92
C MET A 1 -71.36 -48.49 -20.04
N ALA A 2 -70.17 -48.01 -20.44
CA ALA A 2 -69.94 -46.84 -21.32
C ALA A 2 -70.51 -45.56 -20.66
N SER A 3 -69.85 -44.42 -20.42
CA SER A 3 -68.57 -43.81 -20.81
C SER A 3 -68.38 -42.56 -19.89
N SER A 4 -67.17 -42.21 -19.42
CA SER A 4 -66.26 -41.17 -19.95
C SER A 4 -66.73 -39.69 -19.94
N SER A 5 -65.75 -38.81 -19.69
CA SER A 5 -65.71 -37.33 -19.78
C SER A 5 -65.95 -36.59 -18.46
N GLY A 6 -65.07 -35.74 -17.92
CA GLY A 6 -63.88 -35.08 -18.47
C GLY A 6 -63.87 -33.59 -18.06
N ASN A 7 -62.68 -33.03 -17.86
CA ASN A 7 -62.29 -31.63 -17.55
C ASN A 7 -62.19 -31.21 -16.07
N ARG A 8 -61.25 -30.37 -15.65
CA ARG A 8 -59.87 -29.96 -16.05
C ARG A 8 -59.52 -28.77 -15.13
N SER A 9 -58.27 -28.68 -14.69
CA SER A 9 -57.56 -27.47 -14.23
C SER A 9 -58.01 -26.92 -12.83
N ASN A 10 -57.13 -26.50 -11.92
CA ASN A 10 -55.90 -25.75 -12.11
C ASN A 10 -54.78 -26.12 -11.12
N ASN A 11 -53.60 -26.25 -11.72
CA ASN A 11 -52.28 -26.07 -11.11
C ASN A 11 -52.11 -24.64 -10.57
N SER A 12 -51.51 -24.51 -9.39
CA SER A 12 -50.45 -23.52 -9.10
C SER A 12 -49.77 -24.00 -7.81
N GLY A 13 -48.52 -24.45 -7.77
CA GLY A 13 -47.38 -24.10 -8.61
C GLY A 13 -46.56 -23.03 -7.90
N ALA A 14 -45.90 -23.40 -6.80
CA ALA A 14 -44.76 -22.69 -6.25
C ALA A 14 -43.77 -23.69 -5.67
N SER A 15 -43.28 -24.61 -6.50
CA SER A 15 -41.98 -25.25 -6.26
C SER A 15 -40.93 -24.15 -6.38
N SER A 16 -40.31 -23.76 -5.27
CA SER A 16 -39.12 -22.92 -5.29
C SER A 16 -37.98 -23.70 -5.95
N SER A 17 -37.89 -23.57 -7.26
CA SER A 17 -36.87 -24.20 -8.11
C SER A 17 -35.55 -23.45 -8.01
N HIS A 18 -35.01 -23.32 -6.80
CA HIS A 18 -33.59 -23.07 -6.66
C HIS A 18 -32.90 -24.44 -6.60
N PRO A 19 -32.07 -24.80 -7.59
CA PRO A 19 -31.26 -26.00 -7.47
C PRO A 19 -30.45 -25.89 -6.17
N PRO A 20 -30.27 -26.98 -5.40
CA PRO A 20 -29.42 -26.94 -4.24
C PRO A 20 -28.04 -26.41 -4.66
N PRO A 21 -27.43 -25.52 -3.87
CA PRO A 21 -26.14 -24.96 -4.22
C PRO A 21 -25.16 -26.09 -4.52
N PRO A 22 -24.24 -25.90 -5.50
CA PRO A 22 -23.26 -26.91 -5.86
C PRO A 22 -22.58 -27.49 -4.61
N ILE A 23 -22.28 -28.79 -4.58
CA ILE A 23 -21.62 -29.44 -3.43
C ILE A 23 -20.31 -28.72 -3.07
N THR A 24 -19.64 -28.14 -4.06
CA THR A 24 -18.44 -27.30 -3.97
C THR A 24 -18.64 -25.96 -3.26
N SER A 25 -19.88 -25.54 -3.02
CA SER A 25 -20.26 -24.33 -2.29
C SER A 25 -20.80 -24.63 -0.89
N SER A 26 -20.85 -25.91 -0.48
CA SER A 26 -21.26 -26.29 0.87
C SER A 26 -20.22 -25.84 1.91
N ARG A 27 -20.68 -25.33 3.07
CA ARG A 27 -19.79 -24.84 4.15
C ARG A 27 -18.78 -25.89 4.60
N LEU A 28 -19.18 -27.16 4.67
CA LEU A 28 -18.31 -28.26 5.09
C LEU A 28 -17.22 -28.54 4.04
N TYR A 29 -17.56 -28.52 2.75
CA TYR A 29 -16.58 -28.66 1.68
C TYR A 29 -15.56 -27.50 1.70
N ILE A 30 -16.04 -26.27 1.82
CA ILE A 30 -15.19 -25.08 1.89
C ILE A 30 -14.26 -25.14 3.11
N ALA A 31 -14.77 -25.50 4.28
CA ALA A 31 -13.98 -25.63 5.50
C ALA A 31 -12.91 -26.74 5.39
N ASN A 32 -13.24 -27.88 4.80
CA ASN A 32 -12.29 -28.98 4.61
C ASN A 32 -11.19 -28.61 3.61
N LYS A 33 -11.57 -28.00 2.47
CA LYS A 33 -10.62 -27.52 1.46
C LYS A 33 -9.75 -26.39 1.99
N ALA A 34 -10.33 -25.53 2.83
CA ALA A 34 -9.60 -24.49 3.54
C ALA A 34 -8.51 -25.10 4.42
N LYS A 35 -8.89 -26.05 5.28
CA LYS A 35 -7.96 -26.76 6.15
C LYS A 35 -6.84 -27.46 5.37
N GLU A 36 -7.17 -28.09 4.24
CA GLU A 36 -6.20 -28.76 3.37
C GLU A 36 -5.14 -27.79 2.83
N ILE A 37 -5.56 -26.70 2.17
CA ILE A 37 -4.65 -25.70 1.57
C ILE A 37 -3.77 -25.01 2.63
N LEU A 38 -4.34 -24.78 3.82
CA LEU A 38 -3.60 -24.15 4.92
C LEU A 38 -2.62 -25.10 5.59
N ALA A 39 -2.94 -26.40 5.67
CA ALA A 39 -2.10 -27.41 6.30
C ALA A 39 -0.95 -27.90 5.42
N THR A 40 -1.09 -27.86 4.09
CA THR A 40 0.01 -28.25 3.19
C THR A 40 1.14 -27.24 3.23
N ARG A 41 2.39 -27.67 3.05
CA ARG A 41 3.53 -26.73 2.96
C ARG A 41 3.74 -26.19 1.55
N ASP A 42 3.27 -26.90 0.52
CA ASP A 42 3.43 -26.47 -0.87
C ASP A 42 2.58 -25.25 -1.24
N ALA A 43 2.95 -24.60 -2.35
CA ALA A 43 2.23 -23.46 -2.90
C ALA A 43 1.12 -23.87 -3.89
N THR A 44 0.95 -25.16 -4.19
CA THR A 44 0.07 -25.64 -5.28
C THR A 44 -1.39 -25.30 -5.01
N GLY A 45 -1.86 -25.57 -3.79
CA GLY A 45 -3.24 -25.31 -3.39
C GLY A 45 -3.62 -23.84 -3.47
N ILE A 46 -2.77 -22.97 -2.92
CA ILE A 46 -2.99 -21.52 -2.93
C ILE A 46 -2.81 -20.93 -4.34
N THR A 47 -1.83 -21.40 -5.12
CA THR A 47 -1.61 -20.96 -6.52
C THR A 47 -2.83 -21.29 -7.38
N ARG A 48 -3.44 -22.47 -7.19
CA ARG A 48 -4.66 -22.85 -7.90
C ARG A 48 -5.84 -21.95 -7.51
N LEU A 49 -6.00 -21.65 -6.22
CA LEU A 49 -7.03 -20.73 -5.75
C LEU A 49 -6.86 -19.34 -6.37
N VAL A 50 -5.65 -18.77 -6.30
CA VAL A 50 -5.33 -17.46 -6.90
C VAL A 50 -5.58 -17.46 -8.40
N THR A 51 -5.19 -18.53 -9.10
CA THR A 51 -5.42 -18.70 -10.54
C THR A 51 -6.90 -18.70 -10.87
N ASN A 52 -7.70 -19.45 -10.10
CA ASN A 52 -9.15 -19.49 -10.28
C ASN A 52 -9.78 -18.12 -10.03
N LEU A 53 -9.37 -17.42 -8.97
CA LEU A 53 -9.86 -16.07 -8.68
C LEU A 53 -9.51 -15.07 -9.79
N CYS A 54 -8.29 -15.15 -10.33
CA CYS A 54 -7.83 -14.26 -11.41
C CYS A 54 -8.61 -14.46 -12.72
N TYR A 55 -9.00 -15.70 -13.02
CA TYR A 55 -9.72 -16.05 -14.25
C TYR A 55 -11.20 -16.38 -14.04
N ALA A 56 -11.73 -16.14 -12.84
CA ALA A 56 -13.09 -16.52 -12.51
C ALA A 56 -14.08 -15.86 -13.47
N LYS A 57 -14.91 -16.67 -14.12
CA LYS A 57 -16.17 -16.19 -14.71
C LYS A 57 -17.15 -15.92 -13.57
N GLU A 58 -18.16 -15.08 -13.80
CA GLU A 58 -19.18 -14.64 -12.82
C GLU A 58 -19.83 -15.77 -11.99
N SER A 59 -19.70 -17.04 -12.40
CA SER A 59 -20.26 -18.22 -11.72
C SER A 59 -19.31 -19.00 -10.80
N ASP A 60 -18.02 -18.66 -10.66
CA ASP A 60 -17.12 -19.38 -9.72
C ASP A 60 -17.21 -18.82 -8.29
N GLU A 61 -18.40 -18.91 -7.71
CA GLU A 61 -18.67 -18.51 -6.33
C GLU A 61 -17.84 -19.32 -5.32
N SER A 62 -17.38 -20.52 -5.69
CA SER A 62 -16.69 -21.43 -4.78
C SER A 62 -15.29 -20.94 -4.39
N SER A 63 -14.52 -20.40 -5.35
CA SER A 63 -13.20 -19.84 -5.12
C SER A 63 -13.28 -18.55 -4.29
N SER A 64 -14.26 -17.69 -4.59
CA SER A 64 -14.52 -16.46 -3.82
C SER A 64 -14.93 -16.76 -2.38
N LEU A 65 -15.85 -17.71 -2.18
CA LEU A 65 -16.28 -18.13 -0.85
C LEU A 65 -15.13 -18.73 -0.03
N LEU A 66 -14.26 -19.51 -0.67
CA LEU A 66 -13.08 -20.09 -0.04
C LEU A 66 -12.08 -19.01 0.39
N TYR A 67 -11.78 -18.05 -0.48
CA TYR A 67 -10.91 -16.91 -0.14
C TYR A 67 -11.49 -16.07 1.00
N ASN A 68 -12.78 -15.74 0.95
CA ASN A 68 -13.44 -15.00 2.03
C ASN A 68 -13.42 -15.76 3.36
N THR A 69 -13.55 -17.09 3.32
CA THR A 69 -13.39 -17.94 4.51
C THR A 69 -11.98 -17.81 5.09
N PHE A 70 -10.93 -17.82 4.25
CA PHE A 70 -9.56 -17.59 4.71
C PHE A 70 -9.34 -16.20 5.28
N LYS A 71 -9.79 -15.17 4.57
CA LYS A 71 -9.68 -13.76 4.99
C LYS A 71 -10.29 -13.55 6.38
N ASN A 72 -11.46 -14.14 6.63
CA ASN A 72 -12.18 -13.92 7.88
C ASN A 72 -11.69 -14.78 9.06
N HIS A 73 -11.21 -16.00 8.81
CA HIS A 73 -10.87 -16.94 9.89
C HIS A 73 -9.37 -17.19 10.08
N PHE A 74 -8.57 -17.02 9.02
CA PHE A 74 -7.14 -17.31 9.02
C PHE A 74 -6.31 -16.23 8.29
N PRO A 75 -6.53 -14.92 8.55
CA PRO A 75 -5.89 -13.84 7.77
C PRO A 75 -4.37 -13.90 7.80
N ASN A 76 -3.78 -14.17 8.98
CA ASN A 76 -2.34 -14.32 9.17
C ASN A 76 -1.72 -15.39 8.26
N LEU A 77 -2.34 -16.58 8.23
CA LEU A 77 -1.83 -17.68 7.42
C LEU A 77 -2.10 -17.45 5.93
N LEU A 78 -3.24 -16.83 5.59
CA LEU A 78 -3.52 -16.41 4.22
C LEU A 78 -2.46 -15.42 3.71
N ALA A 79 -2.05 -14.45 4.52
CA ALA A 79 -1.04 -13.46 4.15
C ALA A 79 0.30 -14.14 3.77
N VAL A 80 0.79 -15.04 4.63
CA VAL A 80 1.99 -15.86 4.38
C VAL A 80 1.83 -16.70 3.10
N LYS A 81 0.66 -17.34 2.93
CA LYS A 81 0.38 -18.20 1.77
C LYS A 81 0.33 -17.42 0.46
N LEU A 82 -0.18 -16.19 0.45
CA LEU A 82 -0.21 -15.34 -0.74
C LEU A 82 1.19 -14.90 -1.16
N LEU A 83 2.08 -14.57 -0.21
CA LEU A 83 3.50 -14.32 -0.50
C LEU A 83 4.18 -15.57 -1.06
N HIS A 84 3.92 -16.72 -0.45
CA HIS A 84 4.46 -17.99 -0.92
C HIS A 84 3.97 -18.31 -2.35
N ALA A 85 2.71 -18.05 -2.66
CA ALA A 85 2.15 -18.21 -4.00
C ALA A 85 2.86 -17.30 -5.01
N TYR A 86 3.04 -16.01 -4.69
CA TYR A 86 3.78 -15.07 -5.54
C TYR A 86 5.21 -15.58 -5.81
N ARG A 87 5.96 -15.93 -4.75
CA ARG A 87 7.32 -16.47 -4.87
C ARG A 87 7.35 -17.72 -5.75
N PHE A 88 6.44 -18.67 -5.52
CA PHE A 88 6.35 -19.88 -6.32
C PHE A 88 6.08 -19.57 -7.80
N MET A 89 5.10 -18.70 -8.10
CA MET A 89 4.80 -18.27 -9.46
C MET A 89 6.00 -17.60 -10.13
N THR A 90 6.73 -16.71 -9.43
CA THR A 90 7.89 -16.02 -9.99
C THR A 90 9.09 -16.93 -10.29
N THR A 91 9.28 -17.99 -9.50
CA THR A 91 10.41 -18.92 -9.68
C THR A 91 10.13 -20.06 -10.65
N THR A 92 8.88 -20.25 -11.05
CA THR A 92 8.47 -21.38 -11.90
C THR A 92 8.36 -20.94 -13.35
N ALA A 93 9.01 -21.66 -14.27
CA ALA A 93 8.97 -21.37 -15.72
C ALA A 93 7.56 -21.38 -16.34
N ALA A 94 6.56 -21.93 -15.64
CA ALA A 94 5.15 -21.94 -16.04
C ALA A 94 4.49 -20.56 -16.02
N PHE A 95 5.07 -19.56 -15.33
CA PHE A 95 4.50 -18.21 -15.21
C PHE A 95 5.53 -17.14 -15.63
N PRO A 96 5.84 -17.03 -16.94
CA PRO A 96 6.84 -16.08 -17.40
C PRO A 96 6.43 -14.64 -17.13
N SER A 97 7.43 -13.78 -16.86
CA SER A 97 7.31 -12.34 -16.63
C SER A 97 6.64 -11.58 -17.80
N SER A 98 6.61 -12.18 -19.00
CA SER A 98 5.95 -11.66 -20.20
C SER A 98 4.46 -12.04 -20.34
N SER A 99 3.91 -12.80 -19.39
CA SER A 99 2.50 -13.20 -19.45
C SER A 99 1.58 -11.98 -19.27
N ARG A 100 0.78 -11.71 -20.31
CA ARG A 100 -0.15 -10.56 -20.35
C ARG A 100 -1.23 -10.58 -19.27
N SER A 101 -1.43 -11.70 -18.57
CA SER A 101 -2.61 -11.92 -17.74
C SER A 101 -2.55 -11.30 -16.34
N GLY A 102 -1.44 -10.67 -15.93
CA GLY A 102 -1.32 -10.08 -14.57
C GLY A 102 -1.43 -11.12 -13.44
N LEU A 103 -1.53 -12.41 -13.78
CA LEU A 103 -1.72 -13.50 -12.84
C LEU A 103 -0.60 -13.56 -11.80
N ARG A 104 0.63 -13.25 -12.22
CA ARG A 104 1.80 -13.22 -11.34
C ARG A 104 1.69 -12.14 -10.26
N SER A 105 1.18 -10.95 -10.57
CA SER A 105 1.00 -9.87 -9.59
C SER A 105 -0.26 -10.02 -8.74
N TYR A 106 -1.23 -10.83 -9.18
CA TYR A 106 -2.51 -11.00 -8.51
C TYR A 106 -2.43 -11.48 -7.03
N PRO A 107 -1.56 -12.41 -6.63
CA PRO A 107 -1.38 -12.71 -5.21
C PRO A 107 -0.94 -11.50 -4.37
N LEU A 108 -0.14 -10.59 -4.94
CA LEU A 108 0.27 -9.35 -4.26
C LEU A 108 -0.89 -8.37 -4.12
N GLU A 109 -1.80 -8.32 -5.11
CA GLU A 109 -3.01 -7.49 -5.04
C GLU A 109 -3.96 -7.99 -3.96
N LEU A 110 -4.21 -9.30 -3.92
CA LEU A 110 -5.01 -9.93 -2.86
C LEU A 110 -4.39 -9.72 -1.48
N LEU A 111 -3.05 -9.79 -1.38
CA LEU A 111 -2.35 -9.54 -0.12
C LEU A 111 -2.44 -8.07 0.30
N THR A 112 -2.27 -7.14 -0.63
CA THR A 112 -2.39 -5.70 -0.36
C THR A 112 -3.79 -5.38 0.16
N SER A 113 -4.84 -5.91 -0.49
CA SER A 113 -6.22 -5.76 -0.01
C SER A 113 -6.37 -6.32 1.41
N LEU A 114 -5.94 -7.56 1.63
CA LEU A 114 -6.04 -8.21 2.94
C LEU A 114 -5.37 -7.40 4.05
N LEU A 115 -4.18 -6.86 3.80
CA LEU A 115 -3.44 -6.06 4.78
C LEU A 115 -4.13 -4.71 5.06
N ILE A 116 -4.71 -4.07 4.05
CA ILE A 116 -5.52 -2.86 4.24
C ILE A 116 -6.76 -3.17 5.08
N ASP A 117 -7.47 -4.27 4.78
CA ASP A 117 -8.66 -4.69 5.54
C ASP A 117 -8.31 -4.94 7.03
N LEU A 118 -7.12 -5.50 7.30
CA LEU A 118 -6.61 -5.73 8.64
C LEU A 118 -6.26 -4.41 9.36
N GLU A 119 -5.56 -3.49 8.68
CA GLU A 119 -5.23 -2.16 9.20
C GLU A 119 -6.50 -1.37 9.55
N GLU A 120 -7.48 -1.33 8.65
CA GLU A 120 -8.78 -0.66 8.86
C GLU A 120 -9.58 -1.27 10.01
N SER A 121 -9.43 -2.58 10.23
CA SER A 121 -10.05 -3.31 11.34
C SER A 121 -9.27 -3.21 12.65
N ASN A 122 -8.12 -2.51 12.67
CA ASN A 122 -7.16 -2.47 13.78
C ASN A 122 -6.73 -3.88 14.26
N VAL A 123 -6.58 -4.82 13.32
CA VAL A 123 -6.12 -6.19 13.59
C VAL A 123 -4.67 -6.33 13.17
N ALA A 124 -3.77 -6.39 14.15
CA ALA A 124 -2.35 -6.62 13.90
C ALA A 124 -2.07 -8.06 13.44
N LEU A 125 -1.01 -8.22 12.64
CA LEU A 125 -0.47 -9.54 12.33
C LEU A 125 0.17 -10.17 13.57
N LYS A 126 0.05 -11.50 13.69
CA LYS A 126 0.68 -12.27 14.77
C LYS A 126 2.18 -12.38 14.54
N THR A 127 2.96 -12.35 15.62
CA THR A 127 4.42 -12.45 15.59
C THR A 127 4.96 -13.64 14.79
N GLU A 128 4.32 -14.81 14.88
CA GLU A 128 4.73 -15.99 14.11
C GLU A 128 4.55 -15.76 12.60
N ALA A 129 3.42 -15.17 12.21
CA ALA A 129 3.14 -14.85 10.82
C ALA A 129 4.09 -13.77 10.30
N LEU A 130 4.42 -12.75 11.12
CA LEU A 130 5.42 -11.75 10.77
C LEU A 130 6.77 -12.40 10.44
N LYS A 131 7.26 -13.34 11.25
CA LYS A 131 8.53 -14.03 10.97
C LYS A 131 8.51 -14.76 9.62
N ASP A 132 7.43 -15.50 9.34
CA ASP A 132 7.28 -16.20 8.06
C ASP A 132 7.16 -15.21 6.89
N MET A 133 6.40 -14.13 7.06
CA MET A 133 6.27 -13.06 6.06
C MET A 133 7.61 -12.38 5.79
N LYS A 134 8.43 -12.13 6.81
CA LYS A 134 9.77 -11.54 6.68
C LYS A 134 10.63 -12.38 5.74
N GLU A 135 10.68 -13.69 5.98
CA GLU A 135 11.46 -14.63 5.17
C GLU A 135 11.00 -14.60 3.70
N HIS A 136 9.69 -14.70 3.49
CA HIS A 136 9.13 -14.68 2.15
C HIS A 136 9.34 -13.33 1.45
N LEU A 137 9.16 -12.20 2.13
CA LEU A 137 9.37 -10.87 1.56
C LEU A 137 10.83 -10.65 1.19
N ASN A 138 11.77 -11.00 2.07
CA ASN A 138 13.20 -10.92 1.75
C ASN A 138 13.53 -11.70 0.47
N ALA A 139 13.02 -12.92 0.36
CA ALA A 139 13.20 -13.73 -0.85
C ALA A 139 12.55 -13.12 -2.09
N CYS A 140 11.41 -12.44 -1.96
CA CYS A 140 10.72 -11.77 -3.06
C CYS A 140 11.42 -10.49 -3.51
N LEU A 141 11.96 -9.71 -2.58
CA LEU A 141 12.61 -8.42 -2.85
C LEU A 141 13.90 -8.61 -3.67
N VAL A 142 14.67 -9.67 -3.41
CA VAL A 142 15.91 -9.95 -4.15
C VAL A 142 15.70 -10.53 -5.56
N LEU A 143 14.44 -10.76 -5.98
CA LEU A 143 14.15 -11.25 -7.33
C LEU A 143 14.40 -10.16 -8.37
N GLN A 144 15.35 -10.41 -9.28
CA GLN A 144 15.81 -9.44 -10.27
C GLN A 144 14.77 -9.10 -11.36
N GLU A 145 13.81 -10.00 -11.63
CA GLU A 145 12.81 -9.82 -12.69
C GLU A 145 11.49 -9.19 -12.20
N THR A 146 11.56 -8.23 -11.27
CA THR A 146 10.35 -7.58 -10.73
C THR A 146 9.95 -6.40 -11.62
N SER A 147 8.74 -6.45 -12.20
CA SER A 147 8.17 -5.33 -12.98
C SER A 147 7.90 -4.12 -12.08
N ASP A 148 7.78 -2.92 -12.65
CA ASP A 148 7.51 -1.70 -11.85
C ASP A 148 6.18 -1.78 -11.08
N ARG A 149 5.17 -2.44 -11.64
CA ARG A 149 3.89 -2.69 -10.96
C ARG A 149 4.08 -3.58 -9.74
N GLU A 150 4.79 -4.69 -9.89
CA GLU A 150 5.07 -5.62 -8.79
C GLU A 150 5.95 -4.99 -7.73
N PHE A 151 6.93 -4.18 -8.15
CA PHE A 151 7.79 -3.46 -7.22
C PHE A 151 7.00 -2.45 -6.38
N LYS A 152 6.04 -1.73 -6.99
CA LYS A 152 5.09 -0.87 -6.26
C LYS A 152 4.24 -1.67 -5.27
N LEU A 153 3.68 -2.80 -5.69
CA LEU A 153 2.89 -3.67 -4.81
C LEU A 153 3.73 -4.21 -3.64
N LEU A 154 4.94 -4.70 -3.91
CA LEU A 154 5.87 -5.18 -2.88
C LEU A 154 6.26 -4.05 -1.92
N SER A 155 6.56 -2.85 -2.43
CA SER A 155 6.88 -1.68 -1.59
C SER A 155 5.71 -1.34 -0.66
N ARG A 156 4.48 -1.38 -1.18
CA ARG A 156 3.26 -1.17 -0.38
C ARG A 156 3.05 -2.26 0.66
N ILE A 157 3.26 -3.53 0.31
CA ILE A 157 3.15 -4.66 1.25
C ILE A 157 4.21 -4.52 2.35
N VAL A 158 5.46 -4.24 2.00
CA VAL A 158 6.55 -4.00 2.95
C VAL A 158 6.17 -2.89 3.92
N SER A 159 5.65 -1.76 3.41
CA SER A 159 5.16 -0.67 4.24
C SER A 159 4.11 -1.13 5.25
N LEU A 160 3.05 -1.79 4.80
CA LEU A 160 1.95 -2.25 5.65
C LEU A 160 2.43 -3.21 6.75
N VAL A 161 3.25 -4.20 6.42
CA VAL A 161 3.74 -5.15 7.43
C VAL A 161 4.77 -4.52 8.35
N SER A 162 5.57 -3.58 7.86
CA SER A 162 6.66 -2.96 8.64
C SER A 162 6.15 -2.21 9.85
N VAL A 163 4.92 -1.69 9.81
CA VAL A 163 4.24 -1.11 10.98
C VAL A 163 4.21 -2.09 12.14
N ASP A 164 3.71 -3.31 11.90
CA ASP A 164 3.63 -4.35 12.91
C ASP A 164 5.03 -4.83 13.35
N PHE A 165 6.00 -4.96 12.43
CA PHE A 165 7.38 -5.31 12.79
C PHE A 165 8.01 -4.30 13.76
N PHE A 166 7.89 -3.00 13.48
CA PHE A 166 8.51 -1.97 14.31
C PHE A 166 7.76 -1.77 15.63
N ILE A 167 6.44 -1.94 15.68
CA ILE A 167 5.68 -1.98 16.93
C ILE A 167 6.15 -3.14 17.82
N GLU A 168 6.34 -4.33 17.24
CA GLU A 168 6.84 -5.52 17.94
C GLU A 168 8.36 -5.49 18.18
N SER A 169 9.05 -4.39 17.81
CA SER A 169 10.50 -4.22 17.94
C SER A 169 11.30 -5.36 17.29
N ILE A 170 10.79 -5.91 16.18
CA ILE A 170 11.45 -6.96 15.42
C ILE A 170 12.38 -6.31 14.40
N PRO A 171 13.71 -6.57 14.45
CA PRO A 171 14.65 -5.96 13.52
C PRO A 171 14.50 -6.48 12.10
N TRP A 172 14.74 -5.61 11.12
CA TRP A 172 14.67 -5.93 9.68
C TRP A 172 15.87 -5.37 8.90
N GLU A 173 17.07 -5.75 9.33
CA GLU A 173 18.34 -5.32 8.74
C GLU A 173 18.44 -5.66 7.25
N GLU A 174 17.87 -6.79 6.82
CA GLU A 174 17.89 -7.25 5.43
C GLU A 174 17.15 -6.27 4.50
N LEU A 175 16.07 -5.64 4.99
CA LEU A 175 15.34 -4.63 4.23
C LEU A 175 16.16 -3.35 4.07
N SER A 176 16.87 -2.92 5.12
CA SER A 176 17.77 -1.77 5.00
C SER A 176 18.88 -2.02 3.96
N SER A 177 19.48 -3.22 3.99
CA SER A 177 20.49 -3.65 3.01
C SER A 177 19.92 -3.69 1.58
N PHE A 178 18.70 -4.20 1.44
CA PHE A 178 18.02 -4.22 0.16
C PHE A 178 17.79 -2.80 -0.39
N ILE A 179 17.25 -1.89 0.43
CA ILE A 179 17.02 -0.49 0.03
C ILE A 179 18.31 0.16 -0.46
N LEU A 180 19.44 -0.08 0.21
CA LEU A 180 20.74 0.45 -0.19
C LEU A 180 21.25 -0.11 -1.53
N SER A 181 20.86 -1.33 -1.88
CA SER A 181 21.22 -1.95 -3.16
C SER A 181 20.40 -1.46 -4.36
N LEU A 182 19.29 -0.74 -4.11
CA LEU A 182 18.44 -0.21 -5.16
C LEU A 182 19.07 1.00 -5.85
N ASN A 183 18.66 1.23 -7.10
CA ASN A 183 18.93 2.50 -7.77
C ASN A 183 18.16 3.66 -7.10
N ASP A 184 18.61 4.91 -7.33
CA ASP A 184 18.08 6.10 -6.67
C ASP A 184 16.53 6.17 -6.73
N LYS A 185 15.93 5.98 -7.92
CA LYS A 185 14.46 6.02 -8.09
C LYS A 185 13.71 4.92 -7.34
N LYS A 186 14.15 3.66 -7.41
CA LYS A 186 13.51 2.53 -6.69
C LYS A 186 13.73 2.64 -5.19
N MET A 187 14.89 3.13 -4.77
CA MET A 187 15.18 3.44 -3.37
C MET A 187 14.20 4.48 -2.83
N LEU A 188 14.02 5.59 -3.54
CA LEU A 188 13.07 6.63 -3.15
C LEU A 188 11.64 6.08 -3.09
N LEU A 189 11.20 5.33 -4.10
CA LEU A 189 9.87 4.72 -4.11
C LEU A 189 9.65 3.80 -2.90
N MET A 190 10.60 2.93 -2.58
CA MET A 190 10.51 2.05 -1.42
C MET A 190 10.47 2.85 -0.12
N PHE A 191 11.33 3.86 0.01
CA PHE A 191 11.42 4.68 1.22
C PHE A 191 10.19 5.57 1.44
N VAL A 192 9.57 6.08 0.37
CA VAL A 192 8.32 6.85 0.43
C VAL A 192 7.18 6.00 1.00
N GLU A 193 7.13 4.72 0.65
CA GLU A 193 6.08 3.83 1.14
C GLU A 193 6.23 3.55 2.64
N LEU A 194 7.45 3.48 3.17
CA LEU A 194 7.69 3.15 4.58
C LEU A 194 6.89 4.03 5.56
N PRO A 195 6.51 3.47 6.73
CA PRO A 195 5.81 4.22 7.76
C PRO A 195 6.71 5.30 8.36
N THR A 196 6.09 6.32 8.97
CA THR A 196 6.81 7.43 9.62
C THR A 196 7.34 7.09 11.01
N VAL A 197 7.18 5.84 11.44
CA VAL A 197 7.71 5.27 12.68
C VAL A 197 8.63 4.11 12.31
N LEU A 198 9.92 4.41 12.11
CA LEU A 198 10.96 3.41 11.86
C LEU A 198 11.81 3.23 13.12
N ASP A 199 12.33 2.02 13.30
CA ASP A 199 13.34 1.74 14.33
C ASP A 199 14.66 2.47 14.05
N GLU A 200 15.34 2.95 15.09
CA GLU A 200 16.63 3.64 14.96
C GLU A 200 17.69 2.75 14.34
N GLY A 201 17.73 1.47 14.74
CA GLY A 201 18.65 0.47 14.21
C GLY A 201 18.41 0.20 12.73
N PHE A 202 17.16 0.26 12.28
CA PHE A 202 16.82 0.18 10.85
C PHE A 202 17.26 1.41 10.07
N LEU A 203 17.05 2.62 10.61
CA LEU A 203 17.30 3.86 9.88
C LEU A 203 18.80 4.21 9.81
N LYS A 204 19.56 3.90 10.85
CA LYS A 204 20.97 4.27 10.98
C LYS A 204 21.83 3.83 9.76
N PRO A 205 21.78 2.57 9.29
CA PRO A 205 22.50 2.16 8.09
C PRO A 205 22.11 2.97 6.85
N LEU A 206 20.85 3.36 6.71
CA LEU A 206 20.40 4.17 5.57
C LEU A 206 21.01 5.57 5.61
N LEU A 207 21.05 6.20 6.79
CA LEU A 207 21.65 7.52 6.98
C LEU A 207 23.17 7.52 6.75
N GLU A 208 23.85 6.48 7.24
CA GLU A 208 25.30 6.31 7.07
C GLU A 208 25.71 6.03 5.61
N ASN A 209 24.77 5.57 4.77
CA ASN A 209 24.98 5.24 3.37
C ASN A 209 24.25 6.22 2.42
N ASP A 210 24.35 7.52 2.74
CA ASP A 210 23.99 8.63 1.86
C ASP A 210 22.50 8.74 1.48
N LEU A 211 21.56 8.15 2.24
CA LEU A 211 20.13 8.31 1.96
C LEU A 211 19.72 9.79 1.87
N ALA A 212 20.12 10.60 2.86
CA ALA A 212 19.82 12.02 2.88
C ALA A 212 20.40 12.75 1.65
N PHE A 213 21.64 12.42 1.28
CA PHE A 213 22.29 13.00 0.09
C PHE A 213 21.56 12.61 -1.21
N LYS A 214 21.15 11.34 -1.34
CA LYS A 214 20.37 10.88 -2.51
C LYS A 214 19.03 11.59 -2.63
N ILE A 215 18.32 11.80 -1.51
CA ILE A 215 17.08 12.59 -1.47
C ILE A 215 17.34 14.03 -1.93
N VAL A 216 18.36 14.69 -1.37
CA VAL A 216 18.70 16.08 -1.75
C VAL A 216 19.08 16.17 -3.22
N LYS A 217 19.92 15.25 -3.72
CA LYS A 217 20.28 15.19 -5.14
C LYS A 217 19.05 15.08 -6.04
N ALA A 218 18.08 14.25 -5.66
CA ALA A 218 16.84 14.06 -6.40
C ALA A 218 15.91 15.29 -6.33
N LEU A 219 15.87 16.02 -5.20
CA LEU A 219 15.17 17.30 -5.07
C LEU A 219 15.69 18.40 -6.02
N PHE A 220 16.93 18.27 -6.51
CA PHE A 220 17.49 19.19 -7.50
C PHE A 220 17.66 18.54 -8.87
N HIS A 221 17.15 17.32 -9.08
CA HIS A 221 17.16 16.64 -10.36
C HIS A 221 16.08 17.18 -11.32
N GLN A 222 16.23 16.96 -12.62
CA GLN A 222 15.31 17.53 -13.64
C GLN A 222 14.05 16.67 -13.91
N ASP A 223 14.00 15.45 -13.40
CA ASP A 223 12.86 14.54 -13.56
C ASP A 223 11.75 14.89 -12.57
N ASP A 224 10.54 15.15 -13.07
CA ASP A 224 9.41 15.62 -12.25
C ASP A 224 8.90 14.55 -11.29
N GLU A 225 8.91 13.27 -11.71
CA GLU A 225 8.48 12.16 -10.86
C GLU A 225 9.50 11.90 -9.75
N GLU A 226 10.79 11.88 -10.09
CA GLU A 226 11.87 11.73 -9.12
C GLU A 226 11.89 12.88 -8.11
N TRP A 227 11.61 14.11 -8.55
CA TRP A 227 11.43 15.25 -7.65
C TRP A 227 10.27 15.04 -6.67
N CYS A 228 9.11 14.59 -7.16
CA CYS A 228 7.95 14.29 -6.30
C CYS A 228 8.28 13.20 -5.27
N LEU A 229 8.94 12.12 -5.71
CA LEU A 229 9.37 11.04 -4.82
C LEU A 229 10.40 11.53 -3.79
N ALA A 230 11.31 12.42 -4.18
CA ALA A 230 12.29 13.00 -3.27
C ALA A 230 11.65 13.94 -2.24
N LEU A 231 10.62 14.69 -2.63
CA LEU A 231 9.83 15.51 -1.71
C LEU A 231 9.14 14.64 -0.65
N GLU A 232 8.48 13.55 -1.06
CA GLU A 232 7.84 12.60 -0.15
C GLU A 232 8.86 11.88 0.74
N ALA A 233 10.00 11.45 0.17
CA ALA A 233 11.06 10.77 0.91
C ALA A 233 11.70 11.69 1.94
N GLY A 234 12.00 12.94 1.55
CA GLY A 234 12.54 13.96 2.45
C GLY A 234 11.55 14.30 3.57
N PHE A 235 10.26 14.38 3.26
CA PHE A 235 9.20 14.54 4.26
C PHE A 235 9.20 13.39 5.28
N ASN A 236 9.20 12.13 4.82
CA ASN A 236 9.28 10.97 5.70
C ASN A 236 10.55 10.99 6.55
N LEU A 237 11.69 11.27 5.94
CA LEU A 237 12.98 11.33 6.63
C LEU A 237 12.96 12.38 7.75
N MET A 238 12.41 13.58 7.51
CA MET A 238 12.31 14.61 8.55
C MET A 238 11.49 14.15 9.75
N LEU A 239 10.36 13.47 9.52
CA LEU A 239 9.55 12.91 10.61
C LEU A 239 10.33 11.90 11.45
N GLN A 240 11.12 11.04 10.80
CA GLN A 240 12.00 10.11 11.51
C GLN A 240 13.08 10.84 12.31
N LEU A 241 13.73 11.84 11.72
CA LEU A 241 14.80 12.60 12.37
C LEU A 241 14.29 13.37 13.60
N ILE A 242 13.03 13.82 13.59
CA ILE A 242 12.37 14.42 14.76
C ILE A 242 12.22 13.41 15.88
N ASN A 243 11.83 12.18 15.54
CA ASN A 243 11.69 11.08 16.50
C ASN A 243 13.03 10.65 17.10
N LEU A 244 14.11 10.72 16.32
CA LEU A 244 15.49 10.48 16.77
C LEU A 244 16.17 11.70 17.41
N GLU A 245 15.45 12.82 17.56
CA GLU A 245 15.94 14.08 18.13
C GLU A 245 17.18 14.67 17.41
N ARG A 246 17.36 14.34 16.12
CA ARG A 246 18.46 14.80 15.25
C ARG A 246 18.16 16.18 14.64
N LYS A 247 18.08 17.20 15.51
CA LYS A 247 17.67 18.56 15.15
C LYS A 247 18.54 19.19 14.05
N ASP A 248 19.83 18.86 14.02
CA ASP A 248 20.79 19.26 12.99
C ASP A 248 20.30 18.86 11.59
N LEU A 249 20.06 17.56 11.40
CA LEU A 249 19.66 17.01 10.10
C LEU A 249 18.23 17.40 9.69
N VAL A 250 17.35 17.65 10.67
CA VAL A 250 15.99 18.15 10.40
C VAL A 250 16.05 19.49 9.67
N TRP A 251 16.85 20.45 10.15
CA TRP A 251 16.89 21.78 9.54
C TRP A 251 17.57 21.79 8.18
N ASP A 252 18.61 20.98 7.98
CA ASP A 252 19.24 20.80 6.67
C ASP A 252 18.23 20.26 5.64
N SER A 253 17.39 19.31 6.06
CA SER A 253 16.33 18.73 5.23
C SER A 253 15.22 19.74 4.93
N VAL A 254 14.79 20.52 5.93
CA VAL A 254 13.81 21.62 5.75
C VAL A 254 14.32 22.62 4.73
N TYR A 255 15.57 23.07 4.89
CA TYR A 255 16.19 24.02 3.98
C TYR A 255 16.22 23.46 2.56
N ALA A 256 16.70 22.21 2.38
CA ALA A 256 16.77 21.57 1.07
C ALA A 256 15.39 21.50 0.38
N ILE A 257 14.34 21.11 1.11
CA ILE A 257 12.97 21.02 0.56
C ILE A 257 12.43 22.40 0.20
N VAL A 258 12.53 23.39 1.10
CA VAL A 258 12.01 24.74 0.86
C VAL A 258 12.75 25.41 -0.31
N SER A 259 14.08 25.28 -0.36
CA SER A 259 14.90 25.78 -1.47
C SER A 259 14.57 25.08 -2.79
N SER A 260 14.36 23.77 -2.76
CA SER A 260 13.98 23.01 -3.94
C SER A 260 12.60 23.42 -4.49
N VAL A 261 11.61 23.60 -3.61
CA VAL A 261 10.29 24.13 -4.00
C VAL A 261 10.42 25.53 -4.61
N TRP A 262 11.19 26.42 -3.96
CA TRP A 262 11.45 27.76 -4.48
C TRP A 262 12.08 27.71 -5.88
N GLU A 263 13.07 26.83 -6.10
CA GLU A 263 13.73 26.66 -7.39
C GLU A 263 12.76 26.15 -8.46
N MET A 264 11.94 25.14 -8.14
CA MET A 264 10.94 24.60 -9.05
C MET A 264 9.96 25.68 -9.54
N VAL A 265 9.53 26.55 -8.65
CA VAL A 265 8.56 27.62 -8.94
C VAL A 265 9.23 28.78 -9.67
N ASN A 266 10.32 29.31 -9.12
CA ASN A 266 10.86 30.59 -9.54
C ASN A 266 11.89 30.48 -10.66
N VAL A 267 12.69 29.41 -10.68
CA VAL A 267 13.73 29.21 -11.70
C VAL A 267 13.19 28.33 -12.82
N ARG A 268 12.63 27.16 -12.49
CA ARG A 268 12.22 26.15 -13.48
C ARG A 268 10.80 26.38 -14.03
N LYS A 269 10.01 27.25 -13.39
CA LYS A 269 8.63 27.58 -13.78
C LYS A 269 7.71 26.36 -13.84
N ARG A 270 7.87 25.41 -12.90
CA ARG A 270 7.13 24.14 -12.79
C ARG A 270 6.21 24.10 -11.56
N ASP A 271 5.37 25.11 -11.40
CA ASP A 271 4.43 25.21 -10.27
C ASP A 271 3.45 24.03 -10.20
N THR A 272 3.00 23.50 -11.34
CA THR A 272 2.11 22.32 -11.42
C THR A 272 2.73 21.05 -10.84
N VAL A 273 4.05 20.88 -11.00
CA VAL A 273 4.80 19.75 -10.42
C VAL A 273 4.87 19.90 -8.91
N VAL A 274 5.08 21.13 -8.41
CA VAL A 274 5.03 21.42 -6.98
C VAL A 274 3.64 21.14 -6.42
N CYS A 275 2.58 21.61 -7.07
CA CYS A 275 1.20 21.30 -6.68
C CYS A 275 0.99 19.78 -6.57
N THR A 276 1.44 19.02 -7.57
CA THR A 276 1.36 17.56 -7.58
C THR A 276 2.09 16.94 -6.39
N GLY A 277 3.34 17.34 -6.15
CA GLY A 277 4.12 16.86 -5.01
C GLY A 277 3.46 17.18 -3.66
N LEU A 278 2.94 18.40 -3.48
CA LEU A 278 2.23 18.78 -2.26
C LEU A 278 0.93 18.00 -2.07
N LEU A 279 0.18 17.71 -3.14
CA LEU A 279 -1.00 16.85 -3.07
C LEU A 279 -0.64 15.42 -2.66
N ARG A 280 0.54 14.91 -3.03
CA ARG A 280 1.03 13.62 -2.52
C ARG A 280 1.33 13.70 -1.02
N LEU A 281 1.98 14.77 -0.55
CA LEU A 281 2.17 15.01 0.89
C LEU A 281 0.83 15.10 1.64
N VAL A 282 -0.20 15.74 1.08
CA VAL A 282 -1.55 15.77 1.68
C VAL A 282 -2.09 14.36 1.88
N ARG A 283 -1.93 13.45 0.90
CA ARG A 283 -2.36 12.05 1.04
C ARG A 283 -1.56 11.33 2.11
N LYS A 284 -0.23 11.50 2.12
CA LYS A 284 0.65 10.87 3.12
C LYS A 284 0.31 11.34 4.54
N VAL A 285 0.16 12.65 4.73
CA VAL A 285 -0.24 13.23 6.02
C VAL A 285 -1.62 12.74 6.45
N ARG A 286 -2.58 12.60 5.53
CA ARG A 286 -3.90 12.02 5.87
C ARG A 286 -3.78 10.59 6.39
N GLY A 287 -2.94 9.76 5.77
CA GLY A 287 -2.73 8.37 6.20
C GLY A 287 -2.01 8.26 7.54
N GLU A 288 -1.08 9.18 7.83
CA GLU A 288 -0.21 9.11 9.01
C GLU A 288 -0.65 10.03 10.17
N ALA A 289 -1.62 10.94 9.97
CA ALA A 289 -1.97 11.97 10.96
C ALA A 289 -2.35 11.41 12.33
N MET A 290 -3.01 10.26 12.38
CA MET A 290 -3.37 9.57 13.63
C MET A 290 -2.16 9.04 14.41
N ARG A 291 -1.01 8.87 13.74
CA ARG A 291 0.26 8.38 14.33
C ARG A 291 1.18 9.51 14.79
N PHE A 292 0.97 10.73 14.30
CA PHE A 292 1.77 11.87 14.70
C PHE A 292 1.64 12.11 16.21
N ARG A 293 2.65 12.74 16.80
CA ARG A 293 2.56 13.32 18.14
C ARG A 293 2.66 14.84 18.01
N GLY A 294 2.61 15.53 19.15
CA GLY A 294 2.62 17.00 19.17
C GLY A 294 3.80 17.63 18.44
N ARG A 295 4.99 17.01 18.48
CA ARG A 295 6.20 17.52 17.81
C ARG A 295 6.10 17.41 16.29
N GLU A 296 5.60 16.29 15.79
CA GLU A 296 5.38 16.01 14.38
C GLU A 296 4.27 16.91 13.83
N TYR A 297 3.16 17.06 14.56
CA TYR A 297 2.09 18.02 14.21
C TYR A 297 2.64 19.44 14.06
N GLU A 298 3.36 19.93 15.07
CA GLU A 298 3.92 21.29 15.07
C GLU A 298 4.89 21.48 13.90
N PHE A 299 5.75 20.48 13.67
CA PHE A 299 6.71 20.51 12.59
C PHE A 299 6.05 20.55 11.21
N VAL A 300 5.14 19.61 10.92
CA VAL A 300 4.48 19.53 9.60
C VAL A 300 3.65 20.79 9.34
N SER A 301 2.99 21.32 10.36
CA SER A 301 2.24 22.59 10.26
C SER A 301 3.16 23.76 9.92
N ARG A 302 4.32 23.88 10.58
CA ARG A 302 5.32 24.92 10.29
C ARG A 302 5.90 24.77 8.89
N LEU A 303 6.25 23.56 8.46
CA LEU A 303 6.76 23.29 7.11
C LEU A 303 5.74 23.70 6.04
N ALA A 304 4.47 23.32 6.20
CA ALA A 304 3.40 23.69 5.28
C ALA A 304 3.24 25.21 5.17
N LEU A 305 3.33 25.93 6.30
CA LEU A 305 3.30 27.40 6.32
C LEU A 305 4.52 28.03 5.64
N MET A 306 5.73 27.47 5.83
CA MET A 306 6.94 27.93 5.14
C MET A 306 6.79 27.79 3.63
N ILE A 307 6.37 26.62 3.16
CA ILE A 307 6.13 26.37 1.73
C ILE A 307 5.09 27.34 1.18
N LYS A 308 3.94 27.49 1.85
CA LYS A 308 2.86 28.40 1.41
C LYS A 308 3.31 29.86 1.25
N ARG A 309 4.33 30.29 2.00
CA ARG A 309 4.87 31.65 1.97
C ARG A 309 5.93 31.88 0.88
N ILE A 310 6.28 30.86 0.09
CA ILE A 310 7.19 31.02 -1.03
C ILE A 310 6.55 31.95 -2.08
N ASP A 311 7.27 33.01 -2.42
CA ASP A 311 6.88 33.92 -3.48
C ASP A 311 6.90 33.21 -4.84
N GLY A 312 5.95 33.57 -5.72
CA GLY A 312 5.80 32.98 -7.05
C GLY A 312 4.89 31.77 -7.13
N LEU A 313 4.43 31.22 -5.99
CA LEU A 313 3.48 30.10 -5.98
C LEU A 313 2.14 30.48 -6.61
N GLY A 314 1.62 29.60 -7.46
CA GLY A 314 0.24 29.65 -7.95
C GLY A 314 -0.77 29.46 -6.83
N ASP A 315 -2.02 29.88 -7.06
CA ASP A 315 -3.07 29.79 -6.05
C ASP A 315 -3.41 28.34 -5.71
N ASP A 316 -3.46 27.45 -6.71
CA ASP A 316 -3.69 26.00 -6.50
C ASP A 316 -2.59 25.39 -5.62
N THR A 317 -1.33 25.78 -5.84
CA THR A 317 -0.19 25.29 -5.05
C THR A 317 -0.23 25.82 -3.61
N LYS A 318 -0.64 27.07 -3.40
CA LYS A 318 -0.89 27.61 -2.05
C LYS A 318 -2.04 26.90 -1.36
N VAL A 319 -3.08 26.52 -2.09
CA VAL A 319 -4.20 25.71 -1.58
C VAL A 319 -3.68 24.33 -1.18
N ALA A 320 -2.92 23.64 -2.03
CA ALA A 320 -2.33 22.34 -1.70
C ALA A 320 -1.44 22.39 -0.44
N ALA A 321 -0.58 23.42 -0.31
CA ALA A 321 0.21 23.64 0.90
C ALA A 321 -0.66 23.85 2.15
N LYS A 322 -1.74 24.64 2.02
CA LYS A 322 -2.70 24.86 3.12
C LYS A 322 -3.41 23.56 3.52
N MET A 323 -3.76 22.71 2.55
CA MET A 323 -4.46 21.45 2.83
C MET A 323 -3.67 20.50 3.73
N ILE A 324 -2.34 20.56 3.71
CA ILE A 324 -1.49 19.80 4.63
C ILE A 324 -1.83 20.19 6.09
N HIS A 325 -1.90 21.48 6.37
CA HIS A 325 -2.30 22.02 7.69
C HIS A 325 -3.77 21.69 8.00
N ASP A 326 -4.68 21.89 7.05
CA ASP A 326 -6.11 21.65 7.26
C ASP A 326 -6.43 20.15 7.50
N VAL A 327 -5.60 19.22 7.01
CA VAL A 327 -5.70 17.80 7.37
C VAL A 327 -5.31 17.61 8.83
N LEU A 328 -4.20 18.17 9.28
CA LEU A 328 -3.73 18.04 10.65
C LEU A 328 -4.73 18.62 11.67
N ASP A 329 -5.27 19.81 11.42
CA ASP A 329 -6.24 20.45 12.32
C ASP A 329 -7.51 19.63 12.50
N ARG A 330 -7.92 18.86 11.49
CA ARG A 330 -9.08 17.97 11.61
C ARG A 330 -8.83 16.84 12.59
N TYR A 331 -7.63 16.26 12.57
CA TYR A 331 -7.28 15.16 13.46
C TYR A 331 -6.93 15.64 14.88
N TYR A 332 -6.35 16.83 15.03
CA TYR A 332 -5.85 17.33 16.33
C TYR A 332 -6.79 18.30 17.04
N MET A 333 -7.55 19.10 16.30
CA MET A 333 -8.38 20.18 16.85
C MET A 333 -9.89 19.98 16.61
N GLY A 334 -10.30 18.84 16.03
CA GLY A 334 -11.72 18.52 15.79
C GLY A 334 -12.40 19.42 14.75
N GLY A 335 -11.64 19.99 13.82
CA GLY A 335 -12.14 20.95 12.82
C GLY A 335 -13.19 20.39 11.84
N THR A 336 -14.05 21.27 11.32
CA THR A 336 -15.09 20.93 10.31
C THR A 336 -14.47 20.54 8.97
N GLY A 337 -14.94 19.42 8.39
CA GLY A 337 -14.35 18.73 7.23
C GLY A 337 -14.09 19.57 5.97
N LEU A 338 -12.91 19.42 5.36
CA LEU A 338 -12.75 19.69 3.92
C LEU A 338 -13.51 18.62 3.14
N ASP A 339 -14.30 19.06 2.16
CA ASP A 339 -15.01 18.20 1.22
C ASP A 339 -14.02 17.29 0.46
N SER A 340 -14.19 15.97 0.62
CA SER A 340 -13.40 14.96 -0.08
C SER A 340 -13.50 15.10 -1.60
N GLY A 341 -14.61 15.62 -2.12
CA GLY A 341 -14.81 15.84 -3.56
C GLY A 341 -13.88 16.90 -4.14
N PHE A 342 -13.52 17.93 -3.36
CA PHE A 342 -12.61 18.99 -3.80
C PHE A 342 -11.18 18.49 -4.00
N VAL A 343 -10.71 17.61 -3.10
CA VAL A 343 -9.37 17.01 -3.19
C VAL A 343 -9.28 16.08 -4.40
N GLN A 344 -10.30 15.25 -4.61
CA GLN A 344 -10.37 14.35 -5.77
C GLN A 344 -10.45 15.14 -7.08
N GLY A 345 -11.18 16.26 -7.10
CA GLY A 345 -11.32 17.16 -8.24
C GLY A 345 -10.01 17.83 -8.66
N LEU A 346 -9.28 18.42 -7.70
CA LEU A 346 -7.95 19.01 -7.94
C LEU A 346 -6.94 17.97 -8.45
N ILE A 347 -6.98 16.75 -7.91
CA ILE A 347 -6.12 15.65 -8.36
C ILE A 347 -6.47 15.24 -9.80
N GLY A 348 -7.76 15.09 -10.13
CA GLY A 348 -8.21 14.70 -11.46
C GLY A 348 -7.87 15.73 -12.55
N MET A 349 -7.78 17.02 -12.18
CA MET A 349 -7.37 18.09 -13.10
C MET A 349 -5.87 18.12 -13.40
N HIS A 350 -5.03 17.58 -12.52
CA HIS A 350 -3.57 17.55 -12.69
C HIS A 350 -3.02 16.20 -13.16
N SER A 351 -3.87 15.18 -13.31
CA SER A 351 -3.51 13.85 -13.82
C SER A 351 -3.87 13.62 -15.30
N ALA A 352 -4.25 14.68 -16.03
CA ALA A 352 -4.63 14.63 -17.44
C ALA A 352 -3.52 15.14 -18.37
#